data_AF-A0A136KTZ1-F1
#
_entry.id   AF-A0A136KTZ1-F1
#
_cell.length_a   1.000
_cell.length_b   1.000
_cell.length_c   1.000
_cell.angle_alpha   90.00
_cell.angle_beta   90.00
_cell.angle_gamma   90.00
#
_symmetry.space_group_name_H-M   'P 1'
#
loop_
_entity.id
_entity.type
_entity.pdbx_description
1 polymer ?
#
loop_
_entity_poly.entity_id
_entity_poly.type
_entity_poly.pdbx_seq_one_letter_code
_entity_poly.pdbx_strand_id
1 'polypeptide(L)'
;MKLRITHYASRFAFHFLLSIFLFSCASPATPTSTPISFSQFEINKPNLTSTPFQPIDVTNTSIPTFTQIPTLTLTPTFTLTSTPPPPTLTVATVPSNTASPTNSTRTNYILYATLDFNNRKISVDQTIRYYNNTGTALTELVLAVQPNLYSKTFVLNAIAQDNTNINSYDLSGQTLRITLPQTLSAGSATTLTLNFNLNIPQKSANDVFGHDFNQINLVDWYPFVVPYKNGWVLHDPMPWGEHLVYDSADVELNLKTDANVTVAVGAPAESNGEWIRYRMYGTRTLALSASDEFLVSETSAGNVTIRSYYFNGYQSAGDAIKDYAAQAINTFSQQFATYPHQHLAIVQTDMDDGQEYDGLIFLATDF
;
A
#
# COMPACT_ATOMS: atom_id res chain seq x y z
N MET A 1 44.92 -62.46 4.52
CA MET A 1 45.17 -61.25 3.70
C MET A 1 44.17 -61.29 2.55
N LYS A 2 43.12 -60.45 2.58
CA LYS A 2 41.94 -60.56 1.69
C LYS A 2 42.22 -59.99 0.28
N LEU A 3 41.66 -60.68 -0.71
CA LEU A 3 41.74 -60.50 -2.16
C LEU A 3 41.12 -59.17 -2.66
N ARG A 4 41.74 -58.56 -3.68
CA ARG A 4 41.21 -57.48 -4.54
C ARG A 4 40.45 -58.08 -5.73
N ILE A 5 39.30 -57.52 -6.08
CA ILE A 5 38.66 -57.66 -7.41
C ILE A 5 38.30 -56.25 -7.92
N THR A 6 38.61 -56.02 -9.20
CA THR A 6 38.49 -54.78 -9.99
C THR A 6 37.14 -54.71 -10.71
N HIS A 7 36.52 -53.53 -10.77
CA HIS A 7 35.39 -53.21 -11.66
C HIS A 7 35.70 -51.92 -12.46
N TYR A 8 36.06 -52.08 -13.74
CA TYR A 8 36.35 -50.97 -14.67
C TYR A 8 35.32 -50.85 -15.82
N ALA A 9 34.16 -51.52 -15.74
CA ALA A 9 33.23 -51.63 -16.87
C ALA A 9 31.91 -50.83 -16.74
N SER A 10 31.75 -49.94 -15.76
CA SER A 10 30.47 -49.25 -15.49
C SER A 10 30.39 -47.78 -15.94
N ARG A 11 31.46 -47.17 -16.46
CA ARG A 11 31.49 -45.72 -16.73
C ARG A 11 31.18 -45.28 -18.16
N PHE A 12 31.16 -46.19 -19.13
CA PHE A 12 30.93 -45.82 -20.54
C PHE A 12 29.46 -45.79 -20.98
N ALA A 13 28.56 -46.47 -20.27
CA ALA A 13 27.14 -46.52 -20.65
C ALA A 13 26.31 -45.31 -20.20
N PHE A 14 26.81 -44.50 -19.26
CA PHE A 14 26.02 -43.39 -18.68
C PHE A 14 26.23 -42.04 -19.39
N HIS A 15 27.25 -41.91 -20.23
CA HIS A 15 27.56 -40.63 -20.92
C HIS A 15 26.91 -40.50 -22.30
N PHE A 16 26.28 -41.56 -22.83
CA PHE A 16 25.66 -41.52 -24.16
C PHE A 16 24.16 -41.19 -24.13
N LEU A 17 23.50 -41.28 -22.98
CA LEU A 17 22.07 -41.03 -22.81
C LEU A 17 21.73 -39.60 -22.35
N LEU A 18 22.71 -38.78 -21.97
CA LEU A 18 22.48 -37.38 -21.55
C LEU A 18 22.65 -36.37 -22.69
N SER A 19 23.09 -36.79 -23.88
CA SER A 19 23.36 -35.90 -25.01
C SER A 19 22.18 -35.71 -25.97
N ILE A 20 21.06 -36.42 -25.78
CA ILE A 20 19.93 -36.43 -26.73
C ILE A 20 18.74 -35.57 -26.24
N PHE A 21 18.79 -35.00 -25.03
CA PHE A 21 17.73 -34.09 -24.53
C PHE A 21 18.06 -32.59 -24.66
N LEU A 22 19.07 -32.22 -25.45
CA LEU A 22 19.51 -30.83 -25.65
C LEU A 22 19.13 -30.22 -27.01
N PHE A 23 18.09 -30.71 -27.67
CA PHE A 23 17.53 -30.06 -28.86
C PHE A 23 16.00 -30.18 -28.89
N SER A 24 15.30 -29.27 -28.21
CA SER A 24 13.90 -28.95 -28.51
C SER A 24 13.49 -27.63 -27.87
N CYS A 25 12.95 -26.73 -28.71
CA CYS A 25 12.32 -25.44 -28.42
C CYS A 25 13.24 -24.22 -28.22
N ALA A 26 13.78 -23.72 -29.34
CA ALA A 26 14.00 -22.28 -29.51
C ALA A 26 12.81 -21.72 -30.31
N SER A 27 11.99 -20.86 -29.69
CA SER A 27 10.99 -20.04 -30.41
C SER A 27 11.56 -18.63 -30.62
N PRO A 28 11.36 -18.00 -31.79
CA PRO A 28 11.91 -16.69 -32.08
C PRO A 28 11.21 -15.60 -31.25
N ALA A 29 11.99 -14.68 -30.69
CA ALA A 29 11.50 -13.48 -30.02
C ALA A 29 10.82 -12.55 -31.04
N THR A 30 9.55 -12.23 -30.82
CA THR A 30 8.83 -11.17 -31.53
C THR A 30 9.29 -9.78 -31.06
N PRO A 31 9.28 -8.77 -31.95
CA PRO A 31 9.85 -7.46 -31.66
C PRO A 31 9.04 -6.68 -30.62
N THR A 32 9.79 -6.01 -29.75
CA THR A 32 9.36 -5.15 -28.66
C THR A 32 8.48 -4.00 -29.17
N SER A 33 7.25 -3.89 -28.67
CA SER A 33 6.45 -2.68 -28.81
C SER A 33 6.92 -1.64 -27.81
N THR A 34 7.13 -0.42 -28.31
CA THR A 34 7.42 0.81 -27.56
C THR A 34 6.43 1.00 -26.39
N PRO A 35 6.88 1.41 -25.19
CA PRO A 35 5.97 1.68 -24.08
C PRO A 35 5.03 2.84 -24.40
N ILE A 36 3.73 2.61 -24.18
CA ILE A 36 2.65 3.59 -24.36
C ILE A 36 2.37 4.26 -23.00
N SER A 37 2.27 5.58 -23.04
CA SER A 37 1.97 6.46 -21.90
C SER A 37 0.55 6.29 -21.37
N PHE A 38 0.37 6.66 -20.10
CA PHE A 38 -0.88 6.91 -19.39
C PHE A 38 -1.99 7.49 -20.28
N SER A 39 -3.22 6.95 -20.19
CA SER A 39 -4.40 7.62 -20.73
C SER A 39 -4.70 8.85 -19.87
N GLN A 40 -4.39 10.04 -20.40
CA GLN A 40 -4.90 11.29 -19.84
C GLN A 40 -6.41 11.34 -20.03
N PHE A 41 -7.14 11.64 -18.96
CA PHE A 41 -8.52 12.11 -19.05
C PHE A 41 -8.51 13.62 -18.84
N GLU A 42 -8.91 14.38 -19.87
CA GLU A 42 -9.13 15.82 -19.75
C GLU A 42 -10.40 16.09 -18.95
N ILE A 43 -10.26 16.77 -17.81
CA ILE A 43 -11.39 17.37 -17.11
C ILE A 43 -11.68 18.71 -17.81
N ASN A 44 -12.83 18.82 -18.49
CA ASN A 44 -13.31 20.10 -18.98
C ASN A 44 -13.52 21.06 -17.79
N LYS A 45 -12.79 22.18 -17.76
CA LYS A 45 -12.93 23.24 -16.74
C LYS A 45 -14.01 24.25 -17.14
N PRO A 46 -15.10 24.42 -16.39
CA PRO A 46 -15.76 25.72 -16.26
C PRO A 46 -15.06 26.55 -15.16
N ASN A 47 -15.14 27.88 -15.28
CA ASN A 47 -14.51 28.89 -14.41
C ASN A 47 -14.45 28.50 -12.92
N LEU A 48 -13.24 28.40 -12.37
CA LEU A 48 -12.96 28.12 -10.97
C LEU A 48 -13.07 29.39 -10.12
N THR A 49 -13.77 29.32 -9.00
CA THR A 49 -13.48 30.12 -7.79
C THR A 49 -12.66 29.27 -6.82
N SER A 50 -11.60 29.86 -6.27
CA SER A 50 -10.63 29.25 -5.35
C SER A 50 -11.28 28.58 -4.14
N THR A 51 -10.95 27.30 -3.89
CA THR A 51 -10.95 26.73 -2.53
C THR A 51 -9.51 26.73 -1.99
N PRO A 52 -9.30 26.90 -0.66
CA PRO A 52 -8.01 27.29 -0.08
C PRO A 52 -6.89 26.24 -0.11
N PHE A 53 -7.12 25.02 -0.65
CA PHE A 53 -6.14 23.92 -0.60
C PHE A 53 -5.77 23.32 -1.96
N GLN A 54 -6.29 23.84 -3.08
CA GLN A 54 -5.70 23.57 -4.40
C GLN A 54 -4.85 24.76 -4.84
N PRO A 55 -3.60 24.57 -5.27
CA PRO A 55 -2.85 25.62 -5.95
C PRO A 55 -3.63 26.08 -7.20
N ILE A 56 -3.95 27.36 -7.28
CA ILE A 56 -4.21 28.01 -8.57
C ILE A 56 -2.83 28.27 -9.16
N ASP A 57 -2.37 27.40 -10.03
CA ASP A 57 -1.52 27.87 -11.12
C ASP A 57 -1.55 26.99 -12.36
N VAL A 58 -1.62 27.70 -13.48
CA VAL A 58 -1.64 27.19 -14.83
C VAL A 58 -0.20 27.14 -15.29
N THR A 59 0.39 25.94 -15.32
CA THR A 59 1.52 25.69 -16.20
C THR A 59 1.32 24.34 -16.86
N ASN A 60 1.31 24.36 -18.20
CA ASN A 60 1.50 23.21 -19.07
C ASN A 60 2.86 22.58 -18.75
N THR A 61 2.95 21.84 -17.66
CA THR A 61 4.05 20.92 -17.44
C THR A 61 3.77 19.72 -18.32
N SER A 62 4.61 19.51 -19.34
CA SER A 62 4.56 18.29 -20.13
C SER A 62 4.71 17.08 -19.21
N ILE A 63 3.95 16.03 -19.52
CA ILE A 63 4.03 14.74 -18.81
C ILE A 63 5.49 14.27 -18.84
N PRO A 64 6.09 13.91 -17.69
CA PRO A 64 7.45 13.37 -17.68
C PRO A 64 7.50 12.10 -18.53
N THR A 65 8.24 12.16 -19.62
CA THR A 65 8.61 10.96 -20.39
C THR A 65 9.81 10.32 -19.70
N PHE A 66 9.62 9.12 -19.16
CA PHE A 66 10.68 8.33 -18.55
C PHE A 66 11.78 8.05 -19.59
N THR A 67 12.97 8.64 -19.40
CA THR A 67 14.20 8.13 -20.00
C THR A 67 14.97 7.47 -18.87
N GLN A 68 15.31 6.18 -19.03
CA GLN A 68 16.12 5.45 -18.05
C GLN A 68 17.47 6.17 -17.91
N ILE A 69 17.72 6.78 -16.74
CA ILE A 69 19.06 7.30 -16.42
C ILE A 69 19.91 6.07 -16.05
N PRO A 70 21.11 5.90 -16.63
CA PRO A 70 21.99 4.80 -16.24
C PRO A 70 22.34 4.92 -14.76
N THR A 71 22.24 3.81 -14.03
CA THR A 71 22.61 3.69 -12.62
C THR A 71 24.09 4.06 -12.44
N LEU A 72 24.36 5.17 -11.75
CA LEU A 72 25.71 5.47 -11.28
C LEU A 72 26.06 4.49 -10.16
N THR A 73 27.00 3.60 -10.44
CA THR A 73 27.52 2.64 -9.46
C THR A 73 28.62 3.35 -8.66
N LEU A 74 28.33 3.76 -7.43
CA LEU A 74 29.36 4.16 -6.48
C LEU A 74 29.73 2.94 -5.63
N THR A 75 30.90 2.37 -5.89
CA THR A 75 31.48 1.28 -5.11
C THR A 75 32.15 1.86 -3.87
N PRO A 76 31.72 1.54 -2.63
CA PRO A 76 32.52 1.84 -1.45
C PRO A 76 33.69 0.85 -1.36
N THR A 77 34.92 1.37 -1.28
CA THR A 77 36.11 0.56 -1.02
C THR A 77 36.18 0.24 0.46
N PHE A 78 35.79 -0.98 0.85
CA PHE A 78 36.17 -1.58 2.12
C PHE A 78 37.24 -2.66 1.87
N THR A 79 38.44 -2.47 2.45
CA THR A 79 39.47 -3.50 2.49
C THR A 79 39.15 -4.51 3.59
N LEU A 80 38.64 -5.68 3.22
CA LEU A 80 38.56 -6.85 4.09
C LEU A 80 39.43 -7.98 3.53
N THR A 81 40.13 -8.65 4.44
CA THR A 81 41.08 -9.74 4.22
C THR A 81 40.39 -10.97 3.62
N SER A 82 41.02 -11.58 2.61
CA SER A 82 40.42 -12.62 1.77
C SER A 82 40.24 -13.98 2.45
N THR A 83 38.99 -14.42 2.57
CA THR A 83 38.60 -15.85 2.65
C THR A 83 37.94 -16.26 1.33
N PRO A 84 38.05 -17.52 0.89
CA PRO A 84 37.58 -17.96 -0.41
C PRO A 84 36.04 -17.92 -0.52
N PRO A 85 35.48 -17.58 -1.70
CA PRO A 85 34.05 -17.37 -1.86
C PRO A 85 33.25 -18.68 -1.85
N PRO A 86 32.02 -18.69 -1.30
CA PRO A 86 31.06 -19.78 -1.53
C PRO A 86 30.57 -19.75 -2.99
N PRO A 87 30.01 -20.86 -3.51
CA PRO A 87 29.56 -20.94 -4.90
C PRO A 87 28.47 -19.90 -5.20
N THR A 88 28.66 -19.18 -6.31
CA THR A 88 27.78 -18.13 -6.81
C THR A 88 26.40 -18.69 -7.13
N LEU A 89 25.40 -18.37 -6.30
CA LEU A 89 24.00 -18.51 -6.70
C LEU A 89 23.72 -17.45 -7.77
N THR A 90 23.33 -17.90 -8.95
CA THR A 90 22.89 -17.03 -10.04
C THR A 90 21.58 -16.37 -9.60
N VAL A 91 21.65 -15.08 -9.22
CA VAL A 91 20.46 -14.26 -8.99
C VAL A 91 19.76 -14.12 -10.33
N ALA A 92 18.63 -14.80 -10.49
CA ALA A 92 17.71 -14.51 -11.58
C ALA A 92 17.16 -13.10 -11.34
N THR A 93 17.51 -12.16 -12.23
CA THR A 93 16.83 -10.86 -12.31
C THR A 93 15.40 -11.11 -12.75
N VAL A 94 14.48 -11.20 -11.78
CA VAL A 94 13.05 -11.20 -12.04
C VAL A 94 12.65 -9.76 -12.36
N PRO A 95 11.98 -9.49 -13.51
CA PRO A 95 11.52 -8.14 -13.81
C PRO A 95 10.50 -7.67 -12.77
N SER A 96 10.61 -6.40 -12.37
CA SER A 96 9.64 -5.70 -11.52
C SER A 96 8.30 -5.62 -12.25
N ASN A 97 7.36 -6.49 -11.87
CA ASN A 97 6.03 -6.56 -12.46
C ASN A 97 4.97 -6.17 -11.42
N THR A 98 4.93 -4.88 -11.07
CA THR A 98 3.65 -4.25 -10.69
C THR A 98 3.47 -3.00 -11.53
N ALA A 99 3.47 -3.16 -12.85
CA ALA A 99 2.78 -2.21 -13.69
C ALA A 99 1.29 -2.26 -13.32
N SER A 100 0.67 -1.11 -13.07
CA SER A 100 -0.77 -1.02 -12.83
C SER A 100 -1.53 -1.72 -13.97
N PRO A 101 -2.62 -2.45 -13.69
CA PRO A 101 -3.46 -2.98 -14.76
C PRO A 101 -4.00 -1.81 -15.58
N THR A 102 -3.79 -1.81 -16.89
CA THR A 102 -4.22 -0.74 -17.81
C THR A 102 -5.75 -0.61 -17.93
N ASN A 103 -6.50 -1.59 -17.41
CA ASN A 103 -7.97 -1.64 -17.42
C ASN A 103 -8.54 -2.11 -16.05
N SER A 104 -7.91 -1.72 -14.94
CA SER A 104 -8.45 -2.02 -13.60
C SER A 104 -9.81 -1.32 -13.44
N THR A 105 -10.85 -2.09 -13.09
CA THR A 105 -12.14 -1.55 -12.64
C THR A 105 -12.23 -1.50 -11.12
N ARG A 106 -11.10 -1.63 -10.42
CA ARG A 106 -11.04 -1.43 -8.96
C ARG A 106 -11.35 0.01 -8.64
N THR A 107 -11.99 0.22 -7.49
CA THR A 107 -12.15 1.56 -6.94
C THR A 107 -10.78 2.19 -6.73
N ASN A 108 -10.61 3.43 -7.16
CA ASN A 108 -9.40 4.20 -6.92
C ASN A 108 -9.65 5.30 -5.89
N TYR A 109 -8.71 5.46 -4.97
CA TYR A 109 -8.70 6.49 -3.95
C TYR A 109 -7.47 7.38 -4.14
N ILE A 110 -7.68 8.69 -4.18
CA ILE A 110 -6.62 9.69 -4.13
C ILE A 110 -6.88 10.57 -2.92
N LEU A 111 -5.93 10.61 -1.99
CA LEU A 111 -6.03 11.39 -0.76
C LEU A 111 -4.92 12.43 -0.74
N TYR A 112 -5.29 13.70 -0.56
CA TYR A 112 -4.37 14.75 -0.16
C TYR A 112 -4.60 15.03 1.31
N ALA A 113 -3.66 14.63 2.15
CA ALA A 113 -3.80 14.64 3.59
C ALA A 113 -2.72 15.51 4.24
N THR A 114 -3.13 16.47 5.06
CA THR A 114 -2.21 17.27 5.89
C THR A 114 -2.38 16.84 7.33
N LEU A 115 -1.41 16.10 7.85
CA LEU A 115 -1.31 15.71 9.25
C LEU A 115 -0.64 16.83 10.03
N ASP A 116 -1.40 17.43 10.94
CA ASP A 116 -0.85 18.25 12.02
C ASP A 116 -0.61 17.32 13.20
N PHE A 117 0.60 16.75 13.24
CA PHE A 117 1.04 15.77 14.22
C PHE A 117 0.97 16.35 15.64
N ASN A 118 1.47 17.58 15.79
CA ASN A 118 1.51 18.28 17.07
C ASN A 118 0.12 18.56 17.65
N ASN A 119 -0.84 18.93 16.80
CA ASN A 119 -2.22 19.18 17.22
C ASN A 119 -3.15 17.98 17.08
N ARG A 120 -2.64 16.81 16.65
CA ARG A 120 -3.38 15.54 16.50
C ARG A 120 -4.60 15.69 15.60
N LYS A 121 -4.40 16.32 14.45
CA LYS A 121 -5.46 16.56 13.46
C LYS A 121 -5.00 16.18 12.07
N ILE A 122 -5.92 15.72 11.24
CA ILE A 122 -5.64 15.54 9.82
C ILE A 122 -6.77 16.11 8.98
N SER A 123 -6.42 16.90 7.98
CA SER A 123 -7.34 17.48 6.99
C SER A 123 -7.14 16.77 5.67
N VAL A 124 -8.24 16.36 5.02
CA VAL A 124 -8.18 15.46 3.87
C VAL A 124 -9.12 15.93 2.75
N ASP A 125 -8.55 16.05 1.56
CA ASP A 125 -9.27 16.07 0.29
C ASP A 125 -9.17 14.68 -0.34
N GLN A 126 -10.29 13.97 -0.38
CA GLN A 126 -10.38 12.63 -0.92
C GLN A 126 -11.16 12.64 -2.24
N THR A 127 -10.61 11.96 -3.24
CA THR A 127 -11.31 11.63 -4.49
C THR A 127 -11.45 10.12 -4.60
N ILE A 128 -12.67 9.66 -4.88
CA ILE A 128 -12.99 8.24 -5.11
C ILE A 128 -13.48 8.10 -6.54
N ARG A 129 -12.77 7.31 -7.35
CA ARG A 129 -13.29 6.84 -8.64
C ARG A 129 -13.91 5.47 -8.43
N TYR A 130 -15.23 5.40 -8.47
CA TYR A 130 -15.99 4.17 -8.23
C TYR A 130 -16.57 3.63 -9.54
N TYR A 131 -16.41 2.32 -9.77
CA TYR A 131 -16.94 1.60 -10.93
C TYR A 131 -18.11 0.73 -10.48
N ASN A 132 -19.30 0.93 -11.06
CA ASN A 132 -20.48 0.14 -10.72
C ASN A 132 -20.44 -1.23 -11.40
N ASN A 133 -19.83 -2.19 -10.71
CA ASN A 133 -19.77 -3.59 -11.13
C ASN A 133 -20.91 -4.44 -10.54
N THR A 134 -21.95 -3.82 -9.96
CA THR A 134 -23.03 -4.53 -9.24
C THR A 134 -24.05 -5.22 -10.17
N GLY A 135 -24.04 -4.89 -11.46
CA GLY A 135 -25.01 -5.37 -12.44
C GLY A 135 -26.37 -4.66 -12.40
N THR A 136 -26.56 -3.69 -11.51
CA THR A 136 -27.80 -2.90 -11.41
C THR A 136 -27.50 -1.40 -11.37
N ALA A 137 -28.49 -0.58 -11.71
CA ALA A 137 -28.37 0.87 -11.57
C ALA A 137 -28.44 1.25 -10.08
N LEU A 138 -27.51 2.09 -9.62
CA LEU A 138 -27.41 2.51 -8.23
C LEU A 138 -27.94 3.95 -8.09
N THR A 139 -28.82 4.16 -7.11
CA THR A 139 -29.30 5.49 -6.70
C THR A 139 -28.63 5.97 -5.41
N GLU A 140 -27.81 5.12 -4.79
CA GLU A 140 -27.08 5.42 -3.57
C GLU A 140 -25.70 4.75 -3.59
N LEU A 141 -24.78 5.28 -2.79
CA LEU A 141 -23.54 4.63 -2.38
C LEU A 141 -23.48 4.59 -0.86
N VAL A 142 -22.89 3.53 -0.30
CA VAL A 142 -22.66 3.40 1.14
C VAL A 142 -21.15 3.34 1.39
N LEU A 143 -20.68 4.23 2.25
CA LEU A 143 -19.29 4.26 2.70
C LEU A 143 -19.21 3.91 4.18
N ALA A 144 -18.18 3.18 4.57
CA ALA A 144 -17.79 3.01 5.96
C ALA A 144 -16.91 4.20 6.39
N VAL A 145 -17.18 4.74 7.57
CA VAL A 145 -16.50 5.88 8.19
C VAL A 145 -16.18 5.53 9.65
N GLN A 146 -15.18 4.68 9.87
CA GLN A 146 -14.82 4.24 11.24
C GLN A 146 -14.56 5.38 12.22
N PRO A 147 -13.89 6.48 11.82
CA PRO A 147 -13.61 7.56 12.77
C PRO A 147 -14.87 8.23 13.32
N ASN A 148 -16.04 8.06 12.69
CA ASN A 148 -17.30 8.62 13.20
C ASN A 148 -17.87 7.84 14.41
N LEU A 149 -17.33 6.66 14.73
CA LEU A 149 -17.64 5.94 15.98
C LEU A 149 -17.02 6.63 17.20
N TYR A 150 -15.98 7.43 17.00
CA TYR A 150 -15.30 8.18 18.04
C TYR A 150 -15.90 9.58 18.18
N SER A 151 -16.17 9.99 19.42
CA SER A 151 -16.87 11.24 19.70
C SER A 151 -16.11 12.44 19.13
N LYS A 152 -16.76 13.20 18.23
CA LYS A 152 -16.23 14.43 17.59
C LYS A 152 -14.95 14.23 16.78
N THR A 153 -14.61 12.99 16.43
CA THR A 153 -13.42 12.69 15.65
C THR A 153 -13.64 13.04 14.18
N PHE A 154 -14.66 12.50 13.52
CA PHE A 154 -14.91 12.76 12.10
C PHE A 154 -15.76 14.02 11.88
N VAL A 155 -15.32 14.89 10.97
CA VAL A 155 -16.09 16.06 10.52
C VAL A 155 -16.11 16.09 9.00
N LEU A 156 -17.26 15.79 8.40
CA LEU A 156 -17.49 15.94 6.95
C LEU A 156 -17.81 17.41 6.64
N ASN A 157 -17.00 18.04 5.79
CA ASN A 157 -17.19 19.44 5.41
C ASN A 157 -17.92 19.56 4.07
N ALA A 158 -17.60 18.70 3.11
CA ALA A 158 -18.23 18.70 1.78
C ALA A 158 -18.22 17.32 1.15
N ILE A 159 -19.22 17.06 0.32
CA ILE A 159 -19.29 15.88 -0.55
C ILE A 159 -19.94 16.23 -1.90
N ALA A 160 -19.43 15.67 -2.99
CA ALA A 160 -19.99 15.85 -4.34
C ALA A 160 -19.91 14.57 -5.17
N GLN A 161 -20.82 14.42 -6.14
CA GLN A 161 -20.77 13.43 -7.21
C GLN A 161 -20.56 14.17 -8.54
N ASP A 162 -19.49 13.86 -9.26
CA ASP A 162 -19.20 14.42 -10.59
C ASP A 162 -19.34 15.96 -10.61
N ASN A 163 -18.76 16.61 -9.59
CA ASN A 163 -18.81 18.06 -9.31
C ASN A 163 -20.19 18.63 -8.91
N THR A 164 -21.19 17.78 -8.72
CA THR A 164 -22.50 18.16 -8.16
C THR A 164 -22.51 17.93 -6.66
N ASN A 165 -22.64 19.00 -5.88
CA ASN A 165 -22.72 18.91 -4.41
C ASN A 165 -23.87 17.99 -3.97
N ILE A 166 -23.59 17.16 -2.97
CA ILE A 166 -24.57 16.27 -2.37
C ILE A 166 -24.98 16.83 -1.02
N ASN A 167 -26.25 17.20 -0.90
CA ASN A 167 -26.84 17.65 0.37
C ASN A 167 -27.72 16.56 1.01
N SER A 168 -27.97 15.45 0.31
CA SER A 168 -28.81 14.35 0.77
C SER A 168 -27.95 13.13 1.10
N TYR A 169 -27.48 13.09 2.34
CA TYR A 169 -26.78 11.96 2.91
C TYR A 169 -27.22 11.76 4.38
N ASP A 170 -27.03 10.55 4.87
CA ASP A 170 -27.21 10.19 6.28
C ASP A 170 -25.89 9.62 6.81
N LEU A 171 -25.38 10.19 7.90
CA LEU A 171 -24.19 9.72 8.60
C LEU A 171 -24.60 9.27 10.00
N SER A 172 -24.70 7.96 10.19
CA SER A 172 -25.14 7.34 11.44
C SER A 172 -24.21 6.20 11.83
N GLY A 173 -23.62 6.29 13.04
CA GLY A 173 -22.54 5.41 13.46
C GLY A 173 -21.39 5.44 12.45
N GLN A 174 -20.96 4.30 11.96
CA GLN A 174 -19.94 4.21 10.90
C GLN A 174 -20.48 4.31 9.47
N THR A 175 -21.80 4.44 9.27
CA THR A 175 -22.42 4.33 7.95
C THR A 175 -22.68 5.71 7.36
N LEU A 176 -22.01 6.03 6.25
CA LEU A 176 -22.35 7.18 5.42
C LEU A 176 -23.14 6.69 4.20
N ARG A 177 -24.46 6.90 4.21
CA ARG A 177 -25.35 6.61 3.09
C ARG A 177 -25.57 7.86 2.26
N ILE A 178 -25.18 7.81 0.99
CA ILE A 178 -25.21 8.94 0.08
C ILE A 178 -26.30 8.70 -0.95
N THR A 179 -27.30 9.59 -1.05
CA THR A 179 -28.23 9.56 -2.18
C THR A 179 -27.57 10.25 -3.37
N LEU A 180 -27.41 9.53 -4.48
CA LEU A 180 -26.73 10.04 -5.67
C LEU A 180 -27.62 11.04 -6.42
N PRO A 181 -27.17 12.28 -6.68
CA PRO A 181 -27.91 13.21 -7.54
C PRO A 181 -28.07 12.70 -8.97
N GLN A 182 -27.16 11.84 -9.45
CA GLN A 182 -27.28 11.15 -10.73
C GLN A 182 -27.19 9.63 -10.54
N THR A 183 -28.21 8.91 -11.00
CA THR A 183 -28.22 7.44 -10.99
C THR A 183 -26.99 6.90 -11.72
N LEU A 184 -26.22 6.06 -11.03
CA LEU A 184 -25.05 5.41 -11.58
C LEU A 184 -25.45 4.12 -12.28
N SER A 185 -25.45 4.14 -13.61
CA SER A 185 -25.78 2.97 -14.44
C SER A 185 -24.79 1.81 -14.22
N ALA A 186 -25.26 0.57 -14.38
CA ALA A 186 -24.41 -0.61 -14.33
C ALA A 186 -23.28 -0.52 -15.39
N GLY A 187 -22.07 -0.91 -15.02
CA GLY A 187 -20.87 -0.83 -15.88
C GLY A 187 -20.32 0.59 -16.09
N SER A 188 -20.97 1.62 -15.53
CA SER A 188 -20.47 3.00 -15.57
C SER A 188 -19.65 3.32 -14.32
N ALA A 189 -18.98 4.47 -14.34
CA ALA A 189 -18.20 4.97 -13.22
C ALA A 189 -18.59 6.40 -12.86
N THR A 190 -18.42 6.76 -11.59
CA THR A 190 -18.63 8.12 -11.07
C THR A 190 -17.43 8.53 -10.24
N THR A 191 -17.26 9.84 -10.06
CA THR A 191 -16.28 10.39 -9.14
C THR A 191 -16.99 10.99 -7.94
N LEU A 192 -16.70 10.49 -6.74
CA LEU A 192 -17.05 11.16 -5.50
C LEU A 192 -15.86 11.99 -5.00
N THR A 193 -16.12 13.20 -4.52
CA THR A 193 -15.14 13.98 -3.76
C THR A 193 -15.65 14.23 -2.35
N LEU A 194 -14.78 14.09 -1.37
CA LEU A 194 -15.05 14.33 0.04
C LEU A 194 -13.98 15.26 0.61
N ASN A 195 -14.38 16.28 1.35
CA ASN A 195 -13.48 17.07 2.19
C ASN A 195 -13.87 16.83 3.65
N PHE A 196 -12.94 16.35 4.46
CA PHE A 196 -13.19 16.04 5.86
C PHE A 196 -11.98 16.32 6.75
N ASN A 197 -12.23 16.42 8.04
CA ASN A 197 -11.19 16.52 9.07
C ASN A 197 -11.35 15.39 10.08
N LEU A 198 -10.23 14.94 10.65
CA LEU A 198 -10.24 14.14 11.87
C LEU A 198 -9.63 14.94 13.03
N ASN A 199 -10.33 14.97 14.16
CA ASN A 199 -9.73 15.23 15.47
C ASN A 199 -9.33 13.87 16.05
N ILE A 200 -8.05 13.53 15.94
CA ILE A 200 -7.55 12.20 16.28
C ILE A 200 -7.68 12.02 17.80
N PRO A 201 -8.43 11.01 18.28
CA PRO A 201 -8.67 10.82 19.70
C PRO A 201 -7.43 10.24 20.37
N GLN A 202 -7.33 10.42 21.68
CA GLN A 202 -6.41 9.62 22.48
C GLN A 202 -6.90 8.17 22.48
N LYS A 203 -5.97 7.24 22.28
CA LYS A 203 -6.25 5.81 22.23
C LYS A 203 -5.81 5.11 23.51
N SER A 204 -6.44 3.99 23.84
CA SER A 204 -5.97 3.03 24.85
C SER A 204 -5.18 1.88 24.20
N ALA A 205 -4.66 0.95 25.00
CA ALA A 205 -3.99 -0.27 24.49
C ALA A 205 -4.95 -1.22 23.74
N ASN A 206 -6.26 -1.10 23.96
CA ASN A 206 -7.29 -1.86 23.25
C ASN A 206 -7.70 -1.22 21.91
N ASP A 207 -7.17 -0.03 21.60
CA ASP A 207 -7.52 0.73 20.41
C ASP A 207 -6.37 0.74 19.39
N VAL A 208 -6.71 0.48 18.13
CA VAL A 208 -5.78 0.48 17.00
C VAL A 208 -5.72 1.84 16.26
N PHE A 209 -6.75 2.68 16.43
CA PHE A 209 -6.86 4.02 15.85
C PHE A 209 -6.71 5.09 16.94
N GLY A 210 -5.94 6.13 16.65
CA GLY A 210 -5.81 7.31 17.52
C GLY A 210 -4.36 7.64 17.84
N HIS A 211 -4.14 8.43 18.88
CA HIS A 211 -2.80 8.81 19.32
C HIS A 211 -2.53 8.38 20.76
N ASP A 212 -1.26 8.14 21.08
CA ASP A 212 -0.78 7.97 22.45
C ASP A 212 0.25 9.06 22.77
N PHE A 213 1.28 8.75 23.57
CA PHE A 213 2.29 9.72 24.00
C PHE A 213 3.41 9.91 22.97
N ASN A 214 3.65 8.96 22.07
CA ASN A 214 4.77 9.02 21.12
C ASN A 214 4.38 8.76 19.66
N GLN A 215 3.14 8.35 19.36
CA GLN A 215 2.72 8.13 17.98
C GLN A 215 1.24 8.41 17.70
N ILE A 216 0.95 8.56 16.41
CA ILE A 216 -0.39 8.58 15.83
C ILE A 216 -0.54 7.35 14.94
N ASN A 217 -1.56 6.54 15.19
CA ASN A 217 -1.96 5.40 14.35
C ASN A 217 -3.25 5.75 13.60
N LEU A 218 -3.19 5.66 12.27
CA LEU A 218 -4.35 5.85 11.40
C LEU A 218 -4.66 4.54 10.70
N VAL A 219 -5.75 3.90 11.12
CA VAL A 219 -6.32 2.68 10.55
C VAL A 219 -7.78 2.94 10.23
N ASP A 220 -8.24 2.45 9.08
CA ASP A 220 -9.61 2.65 8.56
C ASP A 220 -10.09 4.11 8.64
N TRP A 221 -9.16 5.04 8.50
CA TRP A 221 -9.28 6.44 8.89
C TRP A 221 -9.94 7.32 7.83
N TYR A 222 -10.15 6.80 6.63
CA TYR A 222 -10.78 7.51 5.52
C TYR A 222 -12.08 6.80 5.10
N PRO A 223 -13.11 7.55 4.68
CA PRO A 223 -14.32 6.96 4.11
C PRO A 223 -14.01 6.02 2.92
N PHE A 224 -14.47 4.78 2.94
CA PHE A 224 -14.31 3.85 1.82
C PHE A 224 -15.64 3.23 1.39
N VAL A 225 -15.81 2.98 0.10
CA VAL A 225 -17.04 2.36 -0.42
C VAL A 225 -17.06 0.90 0.01
N VAL A 226 -18.16 0.48 0.66
CA VAL A 226 -18.29 -0.90 1.14
C VAL A 226 -18.65 -1.85 0.01
N PRO A 227 -18.30 -3.14 0.08
CA PRO A 227 -18.63 -4.11 -0.97
C PRO A 227 -20.14 -4.23 -1.20
N TYR A 228 -20.52 -4.52 -2.44
CA TYR A 228 -21.90 -4.81 -2.81
C TYR A 228 -22.07 -6.29 -3.16
N LYS A 229 -22.88 -7.01 -2.37
CA LYS A 229 -23.23 -8.42 -2.59
C LYS A 229 -24.71 -8.64 -2.29
N ASN A 230 -25.57 -8.45 -3.30
CA ASN A 230 -27.03 -8.39 -3.17
C ASN A 230 -27.51 -7.30 -2.19
N GLY A 231 -26.75 -6.21 -2.10
CA GLY A 231 -26.88 -5.15 -1.11
C GLY A 231 -25.52 -4.70 -0.61
N TRP A 232 -25.45 -3.50 -0.02
CA TRP A 232 -24.24 -2.99 0.63
C TRP A 232 -23.91 -3.81 1.87
N VAL A 233 -22.67 -4.23 2.02
CA VAL A 233 -22.21 -5.09 3.13
C VAL A 233 -21.37 -4.26 4.09
N LEU A 234 -21.95 -3.94 5.26
CA LEU A 234 -21.26 -3.33 6.38
C LEU A 234 -21.85 -3.91 7.66
N HIS A 235 -21.04 -4.60 8.46
CA HIS A 235 -21.48 -5.16 9.73
C HIS A 235 -21.28 -4.17 10.86
N ASP A 236 -22.20 -4.13 11.82
CA ASP A 236 -22.03 -3.31 13.02
C ASP A 236 -20.80 -3.77 13.82
N PRO A 237 -20.07 -2.85 14.48
CA PRO A 237 -18.96 -3.22 15.34
C PRO A 237 -19.42 -4.16 16.45
N MET A 238 -18.61 -5.17 16.74
CA MET A 238 -18.83 -6.13 17.82
C MET A 238 -17.64 -6.06 18.80
N PRO A 239 -17.84 -6.34 20.10
CA PRO A 239 -16.74 -6.36 21.07
C PRO A 239 -15.67 -7.44 20.79
N TRP A 240 -15.89 -8.33 19.83
CA TRP A 240 -14.99 -9.42 19.50
C TRP A 240 -14.88 -9.55 17.98
N GLY A 241 -13.64 -9.59 17.48
CA GLY A 241 -13.32 -9.81 16.07
C GLY A 241 -13.54 -8.60 15.17
N GLU A 242 -12.97 -8.68 13.97
CA GLU A 242 -13.09 -7.69 12.90
C GLU A 242 -14.49 -7.71 12.26
N HIS A 243 -15.09 -6.54 12.04
CA HIS A 243 -16.42 -6.39 11.42
C HIS A 243 -16.37 -5.88 9.98
N LEU A 244 -15.23 -5.39 9.51
CA LEU A 244 -15.14 -4.70 8.22
C LEU A 244 -14.90 -5.67 7.06
N VAL A 245 -15.47 -5.30 5.91
CA VAL A 245 -15.32 -6.02 4.64
C VAL A 245 -14.86 -5.01 3.60
N TYR A 246 -13.87 -5.41 2.80
CA TYR A 246 -13.19 -4.54 1.85
C TYR A 246 -13.22 -5.14 0.45
N ASP A 247 -13.45 -4.29 -0.54
CA ASP A 247 -13.02 -4.59 -1.91
C ASP A 247 -11.54 -4.25 -2.05
N SER A 248 -10.86 -4.94 -2.97
CA SER A 248 -9.50 -4.58 -3.37
C SER A 248 -9.52 -3.28 -4.18
N ALA A 249 -8.66 -2.33 -3.80
CA ALA A 249 -8.62 -0.98 -4.33
C ALA A 249 -7.20 -0.50 -4.64
N ASP A 250 -7.10 0.53 -5.48
CA ASP A 250 -5.85 1.21 -5.77
C ASP A 250 -5.84 2.55 -5.03
N VAL A 251 -4.83 2.80 -4.19
CA VAL A 251 -4.78 3.96 -3.29
C VAL A 251 -3.52 4.78 -3.56
N GLU A 252 -3.69 6.10 -3.73
CA GLU A 252 -2.64 7.10 -3.75
C GLU A 252 -2.82 8.06 -2.57
N LEU A 253 -1.88 8.06 -1.64
CA LEU A 253 -1.82 9.01 -0.53
C LEU A 253 -0.74 10.03 -0.83
N ASN A 254 -1.12 11.31 -0.87
CA ASN A 254 -0.22 12.45 -0.87
C ASN A 254 -0.27 13.06 0.53
N LEU A 255 0.79 12.86 1.32
CA LEU A 255 0.86 13.25 2.72
C LEU A 255 1.81 14.43 2.92
N LYS A 256 1.36 15.38 3.74
CA LYS A 256 2.17 16.41 4.39
C LYS A 256 2.07 16.25 5.89
N THR A 257 3.16 16.52 6.59
CA THR A 257 3.21 16.49 8.06
C THR A 257 4.24 17.48 8.59
N ASP A 258 4.24 17.72 9.91
CA ASP A 258 5.27 18.51 10.60
C ASP A 258 6.70 18.04 10.29
N ALA A 259 7.65 18.96 10.42
CA ALA A 259 9.07 18.62 10.30
C ALA A 259 9.49 17.59 11.36
N ASN A 260 10.44 16.71 11.00
CA ASN A 260 10.98 15.63 11.84
C ASN A 260 10.02 14.47 12.16
N VAL A 261 8.78 14.50 11.68
CA VAL A 261 7.88 13.35 11.79
C VAL A 261 8.28 12.28 10.77
N THR A 262 8.61 11.10 11.28
CA THR A 262 8.80 9.89 10.49
C THR A 262 7.46 9.18 10.32
N VAL A 263 7.15 8.75 9.11
CA VAL A 263 5.90 8.08 8.78
C VAL A 263 6.18 6.65 8.30
N ALA A 264 5.52 5.69 8.93
CA ALA A 264 5.48 4.29 8.54
C ALA A 264 4.24 4.03 7.68
N VAL A 265 4.45 3.62 6.43
CA VAL A 265 3.41 3.23 5.46
C VAL A 265 3.90 1.98 4.73
N GLY A 266 2.99 1.08 4.35
CA GLY A 266 3.29 -0.12 3.57
C GLY A 266 3.65 0.10 2.10
N ALA A 267 4.24 1.25 1.77
CA ALA A 267 4.56 1.68 0.41
C ALA A 267 5.83 2.55 0.40
N PRO A 268 6.54 2.65 -0.73
CA PRO A 268 7.69 3.54 -0.84
C PRO A 268 7.25 5.01 -0.74
N ALA A 269 8.07 5.81 -0.08
CA ALA A 269 7.93 7.27 -0.08
C ALA A 269 8.49 7.83 -1.38
N GLU A 270 7.65 8.54 -2.14
CA GLU A 270 8.02 9.21 -3.39
C GLU A 270 7.89 10.74 -3.22
N SER A 271 8.89 11.50 -3.67
CA SER A 271 8.73 12.96 -3.70
C SER A 271 7.69 13.36 -4.76
N ASN A 272 6.75 14.23 -4.38
CA ASN A 272 5.73 14.78 -5.26
C ASN A 272 5.52 16.28 -4.98
N GLY A 273 6.54 17.08 -5.30
CA GLY A 273 6.57 18.50 -4.96
C GLY A 273 6.65 18.68 -3.44
N GLU A 274 5.68 19.39 -2.88
CA GLU A 274 5.56 19.61 -1.42
C GLU A 274 4.90 18.43 -0.68
N TRP A 275 4.54 17.35 -1.39
CA TRP A 275 3.93 16.15 -0.82
C TRP A 275 4.92 14.99 -0.85
N ILE A 276 4.77 14.08 0.11
CA ILE A 276 5.30 12.73 0.01
C ILE A 276 4.16 11.82 -0.46
N ARG A 277 4.35 11.17 -1.60
CA ARG A 277 3.38 10.28 -2.22
C ARG A 277 3.68 8.82 -1.88
N TYR A 278 2.62 8.08 -1.59
CA TYR A 278 2.61 6.63 -1.38
C TYR A 278 1.56 6.01 -2.30
N ARG A 279 1.90 4.89 -2.94
CA ARG A 279 0.99 4.17 -3.84
C ARG A 279 0.89 2.70 -3.47
N MET A 280 -0.34 2.21 -3.36
CA MET A 280 -0.66 0.82 -3.07
C MET A 280 -1.66 0.33 -4.11
N TYR A 281 -1.40 -0.83 -4.71
CA TYR A 281 -2.25 -1.39 -5.76
C TYR A 281 -2.90 -2.68 -5.28
N GLY A 282 -4.21 -2.80 -5.50
CA GLY A 282 -4.98 -3.94 -5.04
C GLY A 282 -5.02 -4.17 -3.53
N THR A 283 -4.81 -3.11 -2.75
CA THR A 283 -4.85 -3.17 -1.28
C THR A 283 -6.28 -3.19 -0.77
N ARG A 284 -6.52 -3.79 0.41
CA ARG A 284 -7.80 -3.68 1.14
C ARG A 284 -7.78 -2.52 2.12
N THR A 285 -6.62 -2.23 2.70
CA THR A 285 -6.46 -1.20 3.74
C THR A 285 -5.33 -0.23 3.41
N LEU A 286 -5.42 1.01 3.90
CA LEU A 286 -4.30 1.95 3.98
C LEU A 286 -4.13 2.35 5.45
N ALA A 287 -3.23 1.66 6.14
CA ALA A 287 -2.79 2.00 7.49
C ALA A 287 -1.49 2.81 7.45
N LEU A 288 -1.33 3.70 8.41
CA LEU A 288 -0.06 4.39 8.66
C LEU A 288 0.15 4.68 10.13
N SER A 289 1.41 4.88 10.50
CA SER A 289 1.79 5.40 11.81
C SER A 289 2.78 6.56 11.65
N ALA A 290 2.67 7.56 12.50
CA ALA A 290 3.54 8.73 12.49
C ALA A 290 4.11 8.98 13.89
N SER A 291 5.39 9.33 13.96
CA SER A 291 6.08 9.71 15.20
C SER A 291 7.30 10.55 14.88
N ASP A 292 7.63 11.51 15.74
CA ASP A 292 8.90 12.24 15.73
C ASP A 292 10.02 11.53 16.53
N GLU A 293 9.73 10.37 17.12
CA GLU A 293 10.67 9.59 17.93
C GLU A 293 11.08 8.24 17.31
N PHE A 294 10.52 7.87 16.15
CA PHE A 294 10.85 6.59 15.51
C PHE A 294 12.34 6.48 15.15
N LEU A 295 12.93 5.38 15.56
CA LEU A 295 14.13 4.81 14.99
C LEU A 295 13.73 3.77 13.94
N VAL A 296 14.51 3.65 12.88
CA VAL A 296 14.19 2.78 11.74
C VAL A 296 15.34 1.83 11.45
N SER A 297 15.03 0.55 11.40
CA SER A 297 15.91 -0.50 10.92
C SER A 297 15.34 -1.15 9.67
N GLU A 298 16.18 -1.35 8.65
CA GLU A 298 15.75 -1.88 7.36
C GLU A 298 16.47 -3.20 7.02
N THR A 299 15.77 -4.08 6.31
CA THR A 299 16.30 -5.28 5.64
C THR A 299 15.50 -5.55 4.37
N SER A 300 15.83 -6.63 3.65
CA SER A 300 15.06 -7.06 2.48
C SER A 300 14.89 -8.58 2.40
N ALA A 301 13.77 -8.99 1.79
CA ALA A 301 13.51 -10.36 1.38
C ALA A 301 13.22 -10.37 -0.13
N GLY A 302 14.24 -10.67 -0.93
CA GLY A 302 14.15 -10.53 -2.39
C GLY A 302 13.93 -9.06 -2.79
N ASN A 303 12.80 -8.77 -3.41
CA ASN A 303 12.40 -7.42 -3.82
C ASN A 303 11.52 -6.69 -2.79
N VAL A 304 11.25 -7.30 -1.63
CA VAL A 304 10.46 -6.69 -0.56
C VAL A 304 11.37 -5.92 0.38
N THR A 305 11.15 -4.62 0.53
CA THR A 305 11.82 -3.79 1.54
C THR A 305 11.06 -3.89 2.86
N ILE A 306 11.74 -4.23 3.94
CA ILE A 306 11.14 -4.43 5.26
C ILE A 306 11.73 -3.40 6.21
N ARG A 307 10.88 -2.62 6.87
CA ARG A 307 11.28 -1.62 7.86
C ARG A 307 10.63 -1.90 9.20
N SER A 308 11.46 -2.00 10.25
CA SER A 308 11.00 -1.94 11.63
C SER A 308 11.12 -0.51 12.14
N TYR A 309 10.01 0.02 12.64
CA TYR A 309 9.90 1.31 13.31
C TYR A 309 9.73 1.05 14.80
N TYR A 310 10.67 1.55 15.60
CA TYR A 310 10.76 1.26 17.03
C TYR A 310 11.26 2.47 17.81
N PHE A 311 11.16 2.41 19.14
CA PHE A 311 11.57 3.50 20.02
C PHE A 311 12.92 3.24 20.70
N ASN A 312 13.52 4.31 21.25
CA ASN A 312 14.76 4.19 22.00
C ASN A 312 14.63 3.17 23.14
N GLY A 313 15.64 2.31 23.30
CA GLY A 313 15.61 1.17 24.23
C GLY A 313 15.20 -0.17 23.58
N TYR A 314 14.58 -0.16 22.40
CA TYR A 314 14.07 -1.36 21.73
C TYR A 314 14.89 -1.81 20.51
N GLN A 315 16.10 -1.28 20.32
CA GLN A 315 16.92 -1.57 19.13
C GLN A 315 17.13 -3.06 18.87
N SER A 316 17.45 -3.85 19.90
CA SER A 316 17.65 -5.29 19.72
C SER A 316 16.38 -6.00 19.22
N ALA A 317 15.20 -5.57 19.67
CA ALA A 317 13.92 -6.13 19.23
C ALA A 317 13.57 -5.66 17.81
N GLY A 318 13.74 -4.36 17.52
CA GLY A 318 13.55 -3.79 16.19
C GLY A 318 14.46 -4.40 15.12
N ASP A 319 15.72 -4.70 15.47
CA ASP A 319 16.63 -5.41 14.58
C ASP A 319 16.27 -6.89 14.41
N ALA A 320 15.77 -7.57 15.44
CA ALA A 320 15.37 -8.96 15.33
C ALA A 320 14.08 -9.14 14.51
N ILE A 321 13.07 -8.29 14.71
CA ILE A 321 11.76 -8.47 14.10
C ILE A 321 11.78 -8.29 12.58
N LYS A 322 12.59 -7.37 12.05
CA LYS A 322 12.74 -7.19 10.59
C LYS A 322 13.36 -8.45 9.95
N ASP A 323 14.29 -9.12 10.63
CA ASP A 323 14.95 -10.33 10.13
C ASP A 323 14.03 -11.55 10.21
N TYR A 324 13.21 -11.66 11.27
CA TYR A 324 12.16 -12.68 11.33
C TYR A 324 11.09 -12.47 10.27
N ALA A 325 10.69 -11.22 10.00
CA ALA A 325 9.77 -10.92 8.91
C ALA A 325 10.37 -11.29 7.54
N ALA A 326 11.67 -11.06 7.32
CA ALA A 326 12.34 -11.49 6.09
C ALA A 326 12.29 -13.02 5.91
N GLN A 327 12.52 -13.77 6.99
CA GLN A 327 12.40 -15.23 6.98
C GLN A 327 10.95 -15.70 6.74
N ALA A 328 9.98 -15.03 7.36
CA ALA A 328 8.56 -15.32 7.18
C ALA A 328 8.13 -15.08 5.72
N ILE A 329 8.47 -13.93 5.13
CA ILE A 329 8.19 -13.62 3.73
C ILE A 329 8.77 -14.68 2.80
N ASN A 330 10.04 -15.06 2.99
CA ASN A 330 10.69 -16.08 2.16
C ASN A 330 9.98 -17.44 2.29
N THR A 331 9.64 -17.85 3.52
CA THR A 331 8.99 -19.13 3.80
C THR A 331 7.58 -19.19 3.20
N PHE A 332 6.75 -18.20 3.50
CA PHE A 332 5.37 -18.17 3.02
C PHE A 332 5.27 -17.92 1.52
N SER A 333 6.20 -17.17 0.93
CA SER A 333 6.28 -17.01 -0.53
C SER A 333 6.58 -18.31 -1.25
N GLN A 334 7.41 -19.18 -0.66
CA GLN A 334 7.72 -20.50 -1.23
C GLN A 334 6.57 -21.49 -1.06
N GLN A 335 5.82 -21.40 0.04
CA GLN A 335 4.78 -22.37 0.38
C GLN A 335 3.41 -22.05 -0.22
N PHE A 336 3.05 -20.77 -0.33
CA PHE A 336 1.69 -20.35 -0.66
C PHE A 336 1.64 -19.48 -1.91
N ALA A 337 2.16 -18.26 -1.84
CA ALA A 337 2.20 -17.32 -2.95
C ALA A 337 3.17 -16.19 -2.65
N THR A 338 3.80 -15.63 -3.68
CA THR A 338 4.65 -14.44 -3.57
C THR A 338 3.96 -13.34 -2.77
N TYR A 339 4.69 -12.74 -1.83
CA TYR A 339 4.20 -11.57 -1.10
C TYR A 339 3.79 -10.45 -2.08
N PRO A 340 2.54 -9.94 -2.01
CA PRO A 340 1.99 -9.11 -3.07
C PRO A 340 2.46 -7.65 -3.03
N HIS A 341 3.09 -7.21 -1.94
CA HIS A 341 3.50 -5.82 -1.74
C HIS A 341 5.03 -5.67 -1.86
N GLN A 342 5.50 -4.51 -2.29
CA GLN A 342 6.94 -4.22 -2.37
C GLN A 342 7.54 -3.80 -1.02
N HIS A 343 6.70 -3.42 -0.06
CA HIS A 343 7.11 -2.92 1.24
C HIS A 343 6.35 -3.62 2.37
N LEU A 344 7.02 -3.77 3.50
CA LEU A 344 6.43 -4.14 4.77
C LEU A 344 6.95 -3.19 5.85
N ALA A 345 6.05 -2.45 6.49
CA ALA A 345 6.33 -1.68 7.70
C ALA A 345 5.91 -2.49 8.93
N ILE A 346 6.77 -2.61 9.92
CA ILE A 346 6.49 -3.24 11.21
C ILE A 346 6.65 -2.16 12.26
N VAL A 347 5.59 -1.82 12.95
CA VAL A 347 5.54 -0.65 13.84
C VAL A 347 5.33 -1.12 15.26
N GLN A 348 6.33 -0.87 16.11
CA GLN A 348 6.18 -0.97 17.56
C GLN A 348 5.06 -0.04 18.01
N THR A 349 4.15 -0.51 18.86
CA THR A 349 3.06 0.33 19.37
C THR A 349 2.63 -0.10 20.77
N ASP A 350 2.02 0.83 21.51
CA ASP A 350 1.41 0.56 22.80
C ASP A 350 0.01 -0.03 22.58
N MET A 351 -0.07 -1.36 22.45
CA MET A 351 -1.30 -2.12 22.32
C MET A 351 -1.14 -3.51 22.95
N ASP A 352 -2.24 -4.24 23.13
CA ASP A 352 -2.23 -5.54 23.81
C ASP A 352 -1.75 -6.73 22.93
N ASP A 353 -1.75 -6.59 21.60
CA ASP A 353 -1.39 -7.66 20.64
C ASP A 353 -0.73 -7.09 19.35
N GLY A 354 -0.79 -7.81 18.24
CA GLY A 354 -0.51 -7.28 16.90
C GLY A 354 -1.78 -7.04 16.09
N GLN A 355 -1.65 -6.25 15.02
CA GLN A 355 -2.72 -6.06 14.05
C GLN A 355 -2.17 -6.00 12.63
N GLU A 356 -2.73 -6.82 11.73
CA GLU A 356 -2.32 -6.89 10.33
C GLU A 356 -3.10 -5.92 9.44
N TYR A 357 -2.35 -5.25 8.55
CA TYR A 357 -2.88 -4.47 7.43
C TYR A 357 -2.10 -4.81 6.17
N ASP A 358 -2.59 -4.38 5.01
CA ASP A 358 -1.82 -4.47 3.78
C ASP A 358 -0.53 -3.64 3.88
N GLY A 359 0.62 -4.34 3.85
CA GLY A 359 1.94 -3.71 3.88
C GLY A 359 2.35 -3.09 5.22
N LEU A 360 1.52 -3.16 6.26
CA LEU A 360 1.85 -2.64 7.59
C LEU A 360 1.36 -3.60 8.68
N ILE A 361 2.19 -3.83 9.68
CA ILE A 361 1.85 -4.60 10.87
C ILE A 361 2.11 -3.72 12.08
N PHE A 362 1.11 -3.59 12.94
CA PHE A 362 1.34 -3.12 14.30
C PHE A 362 1.73 -4.30 15.18
N LEU A 363 2.74 -4.10 16.02
CA LEU A 363 3.20 -5.08 16.98
C LEU A 363 3.33 -4.44 18.35
N ALA A 364 2.66 -5.02 19.33
CA ALA A 364 2.75 -4.61 20.72
C ALA A 364 4.20 -4.55 21.22
N THR A 365 4.48 -3.57 22.06
CA THR A 365 5.81 -3.33 22.63
C THR A 365 6.35 -4.50 23.46
N ASP A 366 5.45 -5.28 24.07
CA ASP A 366 5.81 -6.40 24.94
C ASP A 366 6.14 -7.71 24.18
N PHE A 367 5.99 -7.74 22.85
CA PHE A 367 6.18 -8.92 22.00
C PHE A 367 7.59 -9.10 21.42
#